data_AF-A0A256G2D1-F1
#
_entry.id   AF-A0A256G2D1-F1
#
_cell.length_a   1.000
_cell.length_b   1.000
_cell.length_c   1.000
_cell.angle_alpha   90.00
_cell.angle_beta   90.00
_cell.angle_gamma   90.00
#
_symmetry.space_group_name_H-M   'P 1'
#
loop_
_entity.id
_entity.type
_entity.pdbx_description
1 polymer ?
#
loop_
_entity_poly.entity_id
_entity_poly.type
_entity_poly.pdbx_seq_one_letter_code
_entity_poly.pdbx_strand_id
1 'polypeptide(L)'
;MGRSLFNLIKLVRELEERGIQFRSLSESIDTGSSGGRLLFHLLAAMAEFERSLVSERTRAGMAAAKARGSRIGRKRAMTPDQLDVARSAISVGGATMAEIAVSHHIHPRTLTRLLKNGYA
;
A
#
# COMPACT_ATOMS: atom_id res chain seq x y z
N MET A 1 -4.25 7.30 -20.54
CA MET A 1 -4.05 8.21 -19.39
C MET A 1 -5.27 8.09 -18.49
N GLY A 2 -5.28 7.19 -17.51
CA GLY A 2 -6.53 6.87 -16.79
C GLY A 2 -6.53 5.51 -16.10
N ARG A 3 -5.58 5.27 -15.19
CA ARG A 3 -5.57 4.00 -14.43
C ARG A 3 -6.60 3.97 -13.28
N SER A 4 -7.33 5.06 -13.05
CA SER A 4 -8.40 5.17 -12.06
C SER A 4 -9.34 6.34 -12.41
N LEU A 5 -10.65 6.11 -12.39
CA LEU A 5 -11.69 7.13 -12.55
C LEU A 5 -11.48 8.33 -11.61
N PHE A 6 -11.02 8.07 -10.39
CA PHE A 6 -10.65 9.10 -9.43
C PHE A 6 -9.57 10.06 -9.96
N ASN A 7 -8.55 9.55 -10.66
CA ASN A 7 -7.50 10.41 -11.19
C ASN A 7 -8.03 11.29 -12.32
N LEU A 8 -8.99 10.79 -13.11
CA LEU A 8 -9.67 11.58 -14.13
C LEU A 8 -10.51 12.69 -13.49
N ILE A 9 -11.31 12.36 -12.48
CA ILE A 9 -12.10 13.34 -11.73
C ILE A 9 -11.21 14.43 -11.12
N LYS A 10 -10.09 14.02 -10.49
CA LYS A 10 -9.14 14.97 -9.91
C LYS A 10 -8.58 15.91 -10.97
N LEU A 11 -8.13 15.37 -12.10
CA LEU A 11 -7.62 16.17 -13.21
C LEU A 11 -8.66 17.15 -13.74
N VAL A 12 -9.92 16.71 -13.91
CA VAL A 12 -10.98 17.58 -14.43
C VAL A 12 -11.33 18.70 -13.43
N ARG A 13 -11.31 18.42 -12.11
CA ARG A 13 -11.44 19.48 -11.09
C ARG A 13 -10.30 20.49 -11.16
N GLU A 14 -9.06 20.02 -11.30
CA GLU A 14 -7.89 20.91 -11.46
C GLU A 14 -7.98 21.78 -12.74
N LEU A 15 -8.62 21.27 -13.81
CA LEU A 15 -8.90 22.04 -15.02
C LEU A 15 -10.01 23.09 -14.78
N GLU A 16 -11.08 22.71 -14.09
CA GLU A 16 -12.19 23.61 -13.74
C GLU A 16 -11.73 24.79 -12.86
N GLU A 17 -10.88 24.53 -11.85
CA GLU A 17 -10.29 25.57 -10.99
C GLU A 17 -9.43 26.57 -11.78
N ARG A 18 -8.92 26.15 -12.94
CA ARG A 18 -8.15 27.00 -13.87
C ARG A 18 -9.03 27.65 -14.94
N GLY A 19 -10.35 27.49 -14.87
CA GLY A 19 -11.30 28.00 -15.86
C GLY A 19 -11.26 27.25 -17.20
N ILE A 20 -10.67 26.06 -17.24
CA ILE A 20 -10.53 25.25 -18.46
C ILE A 20 -11.70 24.28 -18.55
N GLN A 21 -12.44 24.33 -19.67
CA GLN A 21 -13.55 23.42 -19.92
C GLN A 21 -13.03 22.04 -20.37
N PHE A 22 -13.57 20.99 -19.76
CA PHE A 22 -13.32 19.61 -20.16
C PHE A 22 -14.52 19.05 -20.93
N ARG A 23 -14.23 18.48 -22.11
CA ARG A 23 -15.20 17.77 -22.94
C ARG A 23 -14.66 16.42 -23.35
N SER A 24 -15.37 15.35 -22.99
CA SER A 24 -15.10 14.00 -23.49
C SER A 24 -15.86 13.78 -24.80
N LEU A 25 -15.13 13.53 -25.89
CA LEU A 25 -15.73 13.27 -27.20
C LEU A 25 -16.38 11.89 -27.29
N SER A 26 -15.89 10.93 -26.51
CA SER A 26 -16.38 9.55 -26.50
C SER A 26 -17.51 9.32 -25.49
N GLU A 27 -17.47 10.00 -24.34
CA GLU A 27 -18.41 9.76 -23.24
C GLU A 27 -19.49 10.84 -23.10
N SER A 28 -19.57 11.79 -24.04
CA SER A 28 -20.56 12.88 -24.06
C SER A 28 -20.60 13.72 -22.76
N ILE A 29 -19.49 13.76 -22.00
CA ILE A 29 -19.37 14.59 -20.80
C ILE A 29 -18.91 15.99 -21.23
N ASP A 30 -19.71 17.00 -20.92
CA ASP A 30 -19.40 18.41 -21.20
C ASP A 30 -19.55 19.27 -19.94
N THR A 31 -18.42 19.61 -19.32
CA THR A 31 -18.38 20.46 -18.11
C THR A 31 -18.63 21.95 -18.38
N GLY A 32 -18.78 22.36 -19.64
CA GLY A 32 -19.20 23.72 -20.00
C GLY A 32 -20.67 24.02 -19.63
N SER A 33 -21.52 22.99 -19.61
CA SER A 33 -22.94 23.10 -19.25
C SER A 33 -23.19 22.91 -17.75
N SER A 34 -24.24 23.53 -17.20
CA SER A 34 -24.66 23.31 -15.81
C SER A 34 -25.06 21.85 -15.53
N GLY A 35 -25.75 21.21 -16.49
CA GLY A 35 -26.13 19.80 -16.40
C GLY A 35 -24.93 18.85 -16.44
N GLY A 36 -23.95 19.12 -17.30
CA GLY A 36 -22.74 18.31 -17.37
C GLY A 36 -21.81 18.47 -16.16
N ARG A 37 -21.76 19.65 -15.54
CA ARG A 37 -21.10 19.83 -14.22
C ARG A 37 -21.79 19.04 -13.12
N LEU A 38 -23.13 19.04 -13.07
CA LEU A 38 -23.89 18.25 -12.10
C LEU A 38 -23.59 16.74 -12.26
N LEU A 39 -23.70 16.22 -13.48
CA LEU A 39 -23.39 14.82 -13.77
C LEU A 39 -21.95 14.48 -13.40
N PHE A 40 -21.00 15.36 -13.72
CA PHE A 40 -19.61 15.19 -13.36
C PHE A 40 -19.41 15.10 -11.83
N HIS A 41 -20.02 15.98 -11.04
CA HIS A 41 -19.95 15.91 -9.58
C HIS A 41 -20.60 14.66 -8.99
N LEU A 42 -21.70 14.17 -9.58
CA LEU A 42 -22.32 12.92 -9.16
C LEU A 42 -21.41 11.71 -9.43
N LEU A 43 -20.81 11.65 -10.62
CA LEU A 43 -19.81 10.62 -10.96
C LEU A 43 -18.59 10.71 -10.05
N ALA A 44 -18.17 11.93 -9.70
CA ALA A 44 -17.10 12.16 -8.74
C ALA A 44 -17.41 11.57 -7.35
N ALA A 45 -18.58 11.91 -6.81
CA ALA A 45 -19.03 11.41 -5.52
C ALA A 45 -19.18 9.87 -5.52
N MET A 46 -19.70 9.29 -6.60
CA MET A 46 -19.84 7.84 -6.75
C MET A 46 -18.48 7.14 -6.75
N ALA A 47 -17.48 7.68 -7.47
CA ALA A 47 -16.13 7.12 -7.49
C ALA A 47 -15.44 7.17 -6.11
N GLU A 48 -15.68 8.24 -5.34
CA GLU A 48 -15.19 8.35 -3.96
C GLU A 48 -15.87 7.35 -3.02
N PHE A 49 -17.19 7.16 -3.18
CA PHE A 49 -17.96 6.19 -2.43
C PHE A 49 -17.49 4.75 -2.69
N GLU A 50 -17.34 4.35 -3.96
CA GLU A 50 -16.85 3.01 -4.32
C GLU A 50 -15.45 2.74 -3.75
N ARG A 51 -14.54 3.72 -3.84
CA ARG A 51 -13.21 3.61 -3.25
C ARG A 51 -13.27 3.37 -1.74
N SER A 52 -14.15 4.10 -1.05
CA SER A 52 -14.35 3.97 0.39
C SER A 52 -14.85 2.58 0.75
N LEU A 53 -15.86 2.06 0.04
CA LEU A 53 -16.37 0.70 0.21
C LEU A 53 -15.32 -0.39 -0.02
N VAL A 54 -14.49 -0.27 -1.06
CA VAL A 54 -13.40 -1.22 -1.33
C VAL A 54 -12.36 -1.21 -0.20
N SER A 55 -12.03 -0.02 0.31
CA SER A 55 -11.12 0.14 1.44
C SER A 55 -11.68 -0.49 2.71
N GLU A 56 -12.95 -0.23 3.04
CA GLU A 56 -13.64 -0.82 4.18
C GLU A 56 -13.66 -2.35 4.12
N ARG A 57 -14.04 -2.92 2.97
CA ARG A 57 -14.05 -4.37 2.77
C ARG A 57 -12.67 -4.98 2.93
N THR A 58 -11.63 -4.31 2.40
CA THR A 58 -10.25 -4.77 2.53
C THR A 58 -9.79 -4.75 3.98
N ARG A 59 -10.12 -3.69 4.74
CA ARG A 59 -9.82 -3.59 6.18
C ARG A 59 -10.54 -4.68 6.98
N ALA A 60 -11.82 -4.92 6.70
CA ALA A 60 -12.59 -5.99 7.34
C ALA A 60 -11.98 -7.37 7.03
N GLY A 61 -11.60 -7.63 5.78
CA GLY A 61 -10.93 -8.88 5.38
C GLY A 61 -9.58 -9.07 6.08
N MET A 62 -8.77 -8.00 6.19
CA MET A 62 -7.52 -8.02 6.95
C MET A 62 -7.76 -8.28 8.44
N ALA A 63 -8.74 -7.61 9.06
CA ALA A 63 -9.07 -7.84 10.47
C ALA A 63 -9.48 -9.31 10.72
N ALA A 64 -10.32 -9.88 9.85
CA ALA A 64 -10.73 -11.28 9.94
C ALA A 64 -9.55 -12.24 9.72
N ALA A 65 -8.64 -11.97 8.78
CA ALA A 65 -7.43 -12.76 8.57
C ALA A 65 -6.52 -12.73 9.80
N LYS A 66 -6.33 -11.55 10.40
CA LYS A 66 -5.56 -11.39 11.64
C LYS A 66 -6.19 -12.17 12.80
N ALA A 67 -7.52 -12.14 12.95
CA ALA A 67 -8.24 -12.90 13.97
C ALA A 67 -8.08 -14.42 13.80
N ARG A 68 -7.95 -14.92 12.57
CA ARG A 68 -7.61 -16.32 12.27
C ARG A 68 -6.12 -16.66 12.43
N GLY A 69 -5.30 -15.74 12.93
CA GLY A 69 -3.86 -15.93 13.10
C GLY A 69 -3.04 -15.81 11.81
N SER A 70 -3.64 -15.39 10.69
CA SER A 70 -2.88 -15.14 9.46
C SER A 70 -2.00 -13.90 9.63
N ARG A 71 -0.71 -14.06 9.33
CA ARG A 71 0.23 -12.94 9.33
C ARG A 71 0.02 -12.06 8.11
N ILE A 72 -0.24 -10.78 8.35
CA ILE A 72 -0.43 -9.77 7.30
C ILE A 72 0.88 -9.01 7.07
N GLY A 73 1.18 -8.68 5.82
CA GLY A 73 2.39 -7.95 5.42
C GLY A 73 3.57 -8.84 5.03
N ARG A 74 4.75 -8.23 4.88
CA ARG A 74 5.96 -8.91 4.37
C ARG A 74 6.39 -10.03 5.32
N LYS A 75 6.72 -11.21 4.75
CA LYS A 75 7.35 -12.32 5.48
C LYS A 75 8.66 -11.86 6.15
N ARG A 76 8.98 -12.43 7.31
CA ARG A 76 10.29 -12.21 7.97
C ARG A 76 11.39 -12.75 7.05
N ALA A 77 12.56 -12.12 7.12
CA ALA A 77 13.71 -12.54 6.32
C ALA A 77 14.41 -13.79 6.90
N MET A 78 14.19 -14.09 8.19
CA MET A 78 14.74 -15.26 8.87
C MET A 78 13.66 -15.93 9.73
N THR A 79 13.76 -17.24 9.91
CA THR A 79 12.93 -18.06 10.82
C THR A 79 13.39 -17.90 12.29
N PRO A 80 12.63 -18.38 13.29
CA PRO A 80 13.05 -18.33 14.69
C PRO A 80 14.36 -19.12 14.86
N ASP A 81 14.41 -20.34 14.34
CA ASP A 81 15.57 -21.22 14.44
C ASP A 81 16.83 -20.58 13.84
N GLN A 82 16.70 -19.90 12.70
CA GLN A 82 17.82 -19.17 12.09
C GLN A 82 18.31 -18.01 12.97
N LEU A 83 17.41 -17.34 13.70
CA LEU A 83 17.78 -16.27 14.62
C LEU A 83 18.43 -16.81 15.90
N ASP A 84 18.00 -17.97 16.37
CA ASP A 84 18.62 -18.65 17.51
C ASP A 84 20.04 -19.11 17.17
N VAL A 85 20.21 -19.77 16.01
CA VAL A 85 21.54 -20.15 15.50
C VAL A 85 22.45 -18.92 15.34
N ALA A 86 21.94 -17.84 14.75
CA ALA A 86 22.70 -16.61 14.60
C ALA A 86 23.10 -15.99 15.96
N ARG A 87 22.19 -15.99 16.94
CA ARG A 87 22.45 -15.49 18.29
C ARG A 87 23.54 -16.32 18.98
N SER A 88 23.47 -17.64 18.89
CA SER A 88 24.48 -18.53 19.44
C SER A 88 25.84 -18.32 18.79
N ALA A 89 25.91 -18.28 17.45
CA ALA A 89 27.16 -18.06 16.70
C ALA A 89 27.87 -16.75 17.08
N ILE A 90 27.10 -15.67 17.30
CA ILE A 90 27.66 -14.38 17.75
C ILE A 90 28.16 -14.48 19.19
N SER A 91 27.42 -15.12 20.09
CA SER A 91 27.77 -15.18 21.52
C SER A 91 29.07 -15.94 21.81
N VAL A 92 29.38 -16.97 21.02
CA VAL A 92 30.61 -17.76 21.14
C VAL A 92 31.77 -17.20 20.30
N GLY A 93 31.57 -16.06 19.63
CA GLY A 93 32.57 -15.45 18.75
C GLY A 93 32.84 -16.23 17.45
N GLY A 94 31.93 -17.13 17.05
CA GLY A 94 32.10 -18.00 15.88
C GLY A 94 31.82 -17.32 14.54
N ALA A 95 31.09 -16.20 14.53
CA ALA A 95 30.88 -15.35 13.35
C ALA A 95 30.47 -13.92 13.75
N THR A 96 30.81 -12.95 12.91
CA THR A 96 30.39 -11.56 13.08
C THR A 96 28.97 -11.32 12.54
N MET A 97 28.33 -10.24 13.01
CA MET A 97 27.01 -9.83 12.51
C MET A 97 27.00 -9.55 11.00
N ALA A 98 28.11 -9.07 10.44
CA ALA A 98 28.22 -8.76 9.02
C ALA A 98 28.25 -10.04 8.18
N GLU A 99 29.03 -11.05 8.60
CA GLU A 99 29.15 -12.33 7.91
C GLU A 99 27.82 -13.09 7.88
N ILE A 100 27.10 -13.12 9.01
CA ILE A 100 25.77 -13.75 9.11
C ILE A 100 24.76 -13.00 8.23
N ALA A 101 24.81 -11.66 8.21
CA ALA A 101 23.90 -10.90 7.37
C ALA A 101 24.12 -11.18 5.87
N VAL A 102 25.38 -11.27 5.44
CA VAL A 102 25.76 -11.61 4.06
C VAL A 102 25.29 -13.02 3.69
N SER A 103 25.49 -14.01 4.56
CA SER A 103 25.08 -15.41 4.29
C SER A 103 23.56 -15.56 4.16
N HIS A 104 22.79 -14.75 4.87
CA HIS A 104 21.34 -14.70 4.77
C HIS A 104 20.81 -13.69 3.73
N HIS A 105 21.70 -13.08 2.94
CA HIS A 105 21.35 -12.08 1.91
C HIS A 105 20.50 -10.92 2.45
N ILE A 106 20.79 -10.47 3.67
CA ILE A 106 20.12 -9.34 4.31
C ILE A 106 21.13 -8.27 4.69
N HIS A 107 20.65 -7.03 4.75
CA HIS A 107 21.46 -5.94 5.28
C HIS A 107 21.75 -6.17 6.79
N PRO A 108 22.95 -5.87 7.32
CA PRO A 108 23.28 -6.04 8.75
C PRO A 108 22.27 -5.37 9.69
N ARG A 109 21.79 -4.17 9.34
CA ARG A 109 20.71 -3.46 10.05
C ARG A 109 19.40 -4.28 10.16
N THR A 110 19.08 -5.11 9.17
CA THR A 110 17.94 -6.04 9.24
C THR A 110 18.18 -7.10 10.30
N LEU A 111 19.37 -7.70 10.33
CA LEU A 111 19.75 -8.69 11.34
C LEU A 111 19.74 -8.10 12.74
N THR A 112 20.36 -6.93 12.95
CA THR A 112 20.34 -6.23 14.25
C THR A 112 18.91 -5.98 14.73
N ARG A 113 18.02 -5.54 13.83
CA ARG A 113 16.61 -5.30 14.17
C ARG A 113 15.89 -6.59 14.55
N LEU A 114 16.13 -7.70 13.84
CA LEU A 114 15.52 -8.99 14.14
C LEU A 114 15.98 -9.53 15.50
N LEU A 115 17.27 -9.40 15.82
CA LEU A 115 17.82 -9.85 17.10
C LEU A 115 17.32 -9.02 18.29
N LYS A 116 17.12 -7.70 18.10
CA LYS A 116 16.62 -6.79 19.14
C LYS A 116 15.12 -6.96 19.43
N ASN A 117 14.31 -7.17 18.39
CA ASN A 117 12.84 -7.16 18.52
C ASN A 117 12.25 -8.56 18.79
N GLY A 118 13.03 -9.64 18.71
CA GLY A 118 12.56 -11.01 18.93
C GLY A 118 11.54 -11.51 17.88
N TYR A 119 11.11 -12.76 18.03
CA TYR A 119 10.15 -13.41 17.13
C TYR A 119 8.68 -13.14 17.52
N ALA A 120 8.27 -11.87 17.62
CA ALA A 120 6.87 -11.47 17.82
C ALA A 120 6.11 -11.18 16.52
#